data_AF-A0A3C0JCC0-F1
#
_entry.id   AF-A0A3C0JCC0-F1
#
_cell.length_a   1.000
_cell.length_b   1.000
_cell.length_c   1.000
_cell.angle_alpha   90.00
_cell.angle_beta   90.00
_cell.angle_gamma   90.00
#
_symmetry.space_group_name_H-M   'P 1'
#
loop_
_entity.id
_entity.type
_entity.pdbx_description
1 polymer ?
#
loop_
_entity_poly.entity_id
_entity_poly.type
_entity_poly.pdbx_seq_one_letter_code
_entity_poly.pdbx_strand_id
1 'polypeptide(L)'
;MSDETTNGAAAPTTPAAAGPAFTVEKIYVKDVSFEAPNSPAIFNEATQPELQLNLSQKVQQLAENAFEVVLGVNLTCKSGDKTAYAVEVQQAGVFGLVGLEPQAIDVLLGTQCP
;
A
#
# COMPACT_ATOMS: atom_id res chain seq x y z
N MET A 1 -26.65 -39.69 -47.94
CA MET A 1 -26.68 -39.83 -46.47
C MET A 1 -26.37 -38.46 -45.94
N SER A 2 -27.44 -37.75 -45.63
CA SER A 2 -27.51 -36.33 -45.39
C SER A 2 -26.99 -35.98 -44.00
N ASP A 3 -26.42 -34.78 -43.89
CA ASP A 3 -26.09 -34.05 -42.67
C ASP A 3 -27.07 -34.27 -41.52
N GLU A 4 -26.52 -34.47 -40.31
CA GLU A 4 -27.16 -34.01 -39.10
C GLU A 4 -26.12 -33.34 -38.19
N THR A 5 -26.12 -32.01 -38.26
CA THR A 5 -25.59 -31.10 -37.27
C THR A 5 -26.52 -31.11 -36.07
N THR A 6 -26.04 -31.40 -34.85
CA THR A 6 -26.75 -30.93 -33.65
C THR A 6 -25.82 -30.66 -32.46
N ASN A 7 -25.63 -29.36 -32.26
CA ASN A 7 -25.64 -28.62 -30.99
C ASN A 7 -24.63 -28.97 -29.88
N GLY A 8 -23.57 -28.15 -29.85
CA GLY A 8 -22.90 -27.77 -28.61
C GLY A 8 -23.86 -26.99 -27.72
N ALA A 9 -24.45 -27.67 -26.74
CA ALA A 9 -25.12 -27.01 -25.63
C ALA A 9 -24.05 -26.44 -24.69
N ALA A 10 -23.78 -25.14 -24.82
CA ALA A 10 -23.19 -24.38 -23.72
C ALA A 10 -24.16 -24.46 -22.53
N ALA A 11 -23.72 -25.10 -21.45
CA ALA A 11 -24.43 -25.05 -20.19
C ALA A 11 -24.64 -23.57 -19.80
N PRO A 12 -25.81 -23.19 -19.25
CA PRO A 12 -26.01 -21.84 -18.77
C PRO A 12 -24.96 -21.56 -17.69
N THR A 13 -24.03 -20.63 -17.97
CA THR A 13 -23.19 -20.05 -16.94
C THR A 13 -24.09 -19.23 -16.04
N THR A 14 -24.56 -19.86 -14.96
CA THR A 14 -25.07 -19.17 -13.78
C THR A 14 -24.08 -18.05 -13.44
N PRO A 15 -24.51 -16.79 -13.28
CA PRO A 15 -23.62 -15.75 -12.78
C PRO A 15 -23.10 -16.23 -11.44
N ALA A 16 -21.79 -16.48 -11.36
CA ALA A 16 -21.15 -16.79 -10.10
C ALA A 16 -21.52 -15.66 -9.13
N ALA A 17 -22.12 -15.99 -8.00
CA ALA A 17 -22.27 -15.04 -6.91
C ALA A 17 -20.88 -14.44 -6.66
N ALA A 18 -20.77 -13.11 -6.76
CA ALA A 18 -19.51 -12.43 -6.52
C ALA A 18 -19.08 -12.76 -5.09
N GLY A 19 -18.08 -13.64 -4.97
CA GLY A 19 -17.52 -14.04 -3.68
C GLY A 19 -16.74 -12.88 -3.05
N PRO A 20 -16.17 -13.10 -1.85
CA PRO A 20 -15.32 -12.11 -1.21
C PRO A 20 -14.21 -11.65 -2.16
N ALA A 21 -14.00 -10.34 -2.27
CA ALA A 21 -13.03 -9.75 -3.17
C ALA A 21 -12.21 -8.68 -2.45
N PHE A 22 -10.92 -8.66 -2.77
CA PHE A 22 -9.95 -7.65 -2.35
C PHE A 22 -9.24 -7.12 -3.60
N THR A 23 -9.27 -5.80 -3.80
CA THR A 23 -8.68 -5.13 -4.95
C THR A 23 -7.82 -3.95 -4.53
N VAL A 24 -6.73 -3.71 -5.27
CA VAL A 24 -5.94 -2.49 -5.15
C VAL A 24 -6.42 -1.53 -6.24
N GLU A 25 -7.11 -0.47 -5.84
CA GLU A 25 -7.69 0.49 -6.79
C GLU A 25 -6.64 1.50 -7.24
N LYS A 26 -5.88 2.05 -6.29
CA LYS A 26 -4.83 3.05 -6.54
C LYS A 26 -3.72 2.95 -5.51
N ILE A 27 -2.52 3.31 -5.92
CA ILE A 27 -1.37 3.56 -5.05
C ILE A 27 -0.81 4.93 -5.42
N TYR A 28 -0.56 5.78 -4.43
CA TYR A 28 -0.04 7.13 -4.63
C TYR A 28 0.76 7.63 -3.43
N VAL A 29 1.63 8.61 -3.68
CA VAL A 29 2.33 9.36 -2.63
C VAL A 29 1.43 10.54 -2.23
N LYS A 30 1.07 10.65 -0.96
CA LYS A 30 0.34 11.82 -0.42
C LYS A 30 1.29 12.95 -0.07
N ASP A 31 2.42 12.60 0.50
CA ASP A 31 3.43 13.56 0.92
C ASP A 31 4.82 12.91 0.84
N VAL A 32 5.80 13.74 0.48
CA VAL A 32 7.21 13.36 0.48
C VAL A 32 8.05 14.59 0.78
N SER A 33 8.91 14.47 1.79
CA SER A 33 9.90 15.47 2.13
C SER A 33 11.28 14.83 2.19
N PHE A 34 12.29 15.59 1.77
CA PHE A 34 13.68 15.21 1.85
C PHE A 34 14.50 16.44 2.20
N GLU A 35 15.34 16.33 3.23
CA GLU A 35 16.23 17.39 3.66
C GLU A 35 17.63 16.85 3.93
N ALA A 36 18.65 17.57 3.48
CA ALA A 36 20.05 17.25 3.74
C ALA A 36 20.79 18.53 4.22
N PRO A 37 20.55 18.97 5.47
CA PRO A 37 20.91 20.31 5.92
C PRO A 37 22.42 20.56 5.99
N ASN A 38 23.22 19.50 6.19
CA ASN A 38 24.68 19.60 6.31
C ASN A 38 25.42 19.26 5.01
N SER A 39 24.70 19.11 3.89
CA SER A 39 25.33 18.88 2.59
C SER A 39 25.96 20.16 2.03
N PRO A 40 27.12 20.06 1.35
CA PRO A 40 27.89 18.84 1.08
C PRO A 40 28.91 18.47 2.17
N ALA A 41 29.11 19.31 3.19
CA ALA A 41 30.18 19.17 4.17
C ALA A 41 30.16 17.81 4.90
N ILE A 42 28.97 17.28 5.17
CA ILE A 42 28.75 15.98 5.81
C ILE A 42 29.39 14.79 5.05
N PHE A 43 29.65 14.92 3.75
CA PHE A 43 30.25 13.83 2.96
C PHE A 43 31.71 13.52 3.33
N ASN A 44 32.37 14.42 4.07
CA ASN A 44 33.73 14.19 4.58
C ASN A 44 33.76 13.60 6.00
N GLU A 45 32.60 13.45 6.64
CA GLU A 45 32.52 12.83 7.97
C GLU A 45 32.82 11.34 7.86
N ALA A 46 33.83 10.87 8.61
CA ALA A 46 34.22 9.46 8.64
C ALA A 46 33.42 8.63 9.64
N THR A 47 32.55 9.26 10.42
CA THR A 47 31.72 8.60 11.43
C THR A 47 30.68 7.72 10.78
N GLN A 48 30.55 6.48 11.28
CA GLN A 48 29.55 5.54 10.81
C GLN A 48 28.13 6.14 10.99
N PRO A 49 27.32 6.21 9.94
CA PRO A 49 25.99 6.78 10.03
C PRO A 49 25.06 5.88 10.87
N GLU A 50 24.25 6.50 11.71
CA GLU A 50 23.18 5.87 12.48
C GLU A 50 21.84 6.20 11.84
N LEU A 51 21.00 5.19 11.66
CA LEU A 51 19.69 5.30 11.04
C LEU A 51 18.59 5.14 12.09
N GLN A 52 17.76 6.18 12.24
CA GLN A 52 16.52 6.11 13.01
C GLN A 52 15.33 6.04 12.06
N LEU A 53 14.55 4.96 12.15
CA LEU A 53 13.35 4.72 11.37
C LEU A 53 12.13 4.65 12.29
N ASN A 54 11.10 5.42 11.98
CA ASN A 54 9.80 5.37 12.61
C ASN A 54 8.72 5.11 11.54
N LEU A 55 7.88 4.11 11.80
CA LEU A 55 6.77 3.74 10.93
C LEU A 55 5.45 4.01 11.64
N SER A 56 4.48 4.54 10.89
CA SER A 56 3.12 4.77 11.35
C SER A 56 2.13 4.35 10.27
N GLN A 57 0.93 3.97 10.69
CA GLN A 57 -0.13 3.59 9.77
C GLN A 57 -1.41 4.33 10.15
N LYS A 58 -2.16 4.75 9.13
CA LYS A 58 -3.51 5.29 9.28
C LYS A 58 -4.44 4.59 8.30
N VAL A 59 -5.65 4.29 8.75
CA VAL A 59 -6.71 3.70 7.93
C VAL A 59 -7.89 4.65 7.92
N GLN A 60 -8.44 4.93 6.75
CA GLN A 60 -9.61 5.78 6.56
C GLN A 60 -10.60 5.08 5.62
N GLN A 61 -11.86 4.98 6.02
CA GLN A 61 -12.91 4.53 5.11
C GLN A 61 -13.31 5.70 4.19
N LEU A 62 -13.25 5.49 2.87
CA LEU A 62 -13.63 6.46 1.84
C LEU A 62 -15.07 6.25 1.34
N ALA A 63 -15.50 4.99 1.30
CA ALA A 63 -16.86 4.57 0.96
C ALA A 63 -17.15 3.21 1.60
N GLU A 64 -18.37 2.67 1.43
CA GLU A 64 -18.80 1.40 2.04
C GLU A 64 -17.77 0.27 1.84
N ASN A 65 -17.29 0.10 0.61
CA ASN A 65 -16.34 -0.95 0.22
C ASN A 65 -14.94 -0.41 -0.11
N ALA A 66 -14.63 0.85 0.21
CA ALA A 66 -13.36 1.48 -0.18
C ALA A 66 -12.63 2.09 1.02
N PHE A 67 -11.37 1.70 1.19
CA PHE A 67 -10.53 2.09 2.32
C PHE A 67 -9.21 2.66 1.83
N GLU A 68 -8.79 3.80 2.36
CA GLU A 68 -7.43 4.33 2.21
C GLU A 68 -6.58 3.83 3.37
N VAL A 69 -5.43 3.23 3.07
CA VAL A 69 -4.38 2.95 4.06
C VAL A 69 -3.18 3.81 3.72
N VAL A 70 -2.68 4.53 4.71
CA VAL A 70 -1.50 5.40 4.60
C VAL A 70 -0.40 4.86 5.49
N LEU A 71 0.72 4.48 4.89
CA LEU A 71 1.98 4.14 5.55
C LEU A 71 2.86 5.40 5.62
N GLY A 72 3.04 5.91 6.83
CA GLY A 72 3.97 7.00 7.13
C GLY A 72 5.33 6.47 7.51
N VAL A 73 6.37 6.87 6.78
CA VAL A 73 7.76 6.52 6.99
C VAL A 73 8.52 7.78 7.36
N ASN A 74 9.08 7.83 8.57
CA ASN A 74 9.94 8.91 9.03
C ASN A 74 11.33 8.35 9.27
N LEU A 75 12.31 8.87 8.53
CA LEU A 75 13.67 8.40 8.54
C LEU A 75 14.61 9.56 8.81
N THR A 76 15.52 9.39 9.76
CA THR A 76 16.61 10.34 10.02
C THR A 76 17.92 9.58 10.06
N CYS A 77 18.89 10.06 9.30
CA CYS A 77 20.24 9.53 9.27
C CYS A 77 21.20 10.57 9.86
N LYS A 78 21.99 10.17 10.86
CA LYS A 78 22.98 11.03 11.52
C LYS A 78 24.38 10.46 11.39
N SER A 79 25.39 11.31 11.23
CA SER A 79 26.79 10.95 11.33
C SER A 79 27.40 11.79 12.46
N GLY A 80 27.68 11.14 13.59
CA GLY A 80 27.91 11.83 14.86
C GLY A 80 26.69 12.68 15.24
N ASP A 81 26.92 13.96 15.58
CA ASP A 81 25.85 14.89 15.99
C ASP A 81 25.16 15.60 14.81
N LYS A 82 25.59 15.35 13.57
CA LYS A 82 25.08 16.03 12.38
C LYS A 82 24.07 15.17 11.63
N THR A 83 22.94 15.75 11.25
CA THR A 83 21.96 15.10 10.36
C THR A 83 22.52 15.06 8.94
N ALA A 84 22.76 13.84 8.43
CA ALA A 84 23.12 13.60 7.05
C ALA A 84 21.92 13.87 6.14
N TYR A 85 20.79 13.24 6.44
CA TYR A 85 19.52 13.51 5.78
C TYR A 85 18.33 13.12 6.65
N ALA A 86 17.20 13.75 6.40
CA ALA A 86 15.90 13.41 6.95
C ALA A 86 14.91 13.21 5.79
N VAL A 87 14.05 12.19 5.91
CA VAL A 87 13.05 11.84 4.90
C VAL A 87 11.74 11.55 5.61
N GLU A 88 10.66 12.17 5.13
CA GLU A 88 9.29 11.76 5.45
C GLU A 88 8.60 11.31 4.18
N VAL A 89 7.91 10.18 4.22
CA VAL A 89 7.06 9.71 3.12
C VAL A 89 5.72 9.27 3.68
N GLN A 90 4.64 9.72 3.06
CA GLN A 90 3.30 9.20 3.30
C GLN A 90 2.83 8.49 2.03
N GLN A 91 3.07 7.18 1.99
CA GLN A 91 2.61 6.32 0.91
C GLN A 91 1.17 5.89 1.20
N ALA A 92 0.28 6.02 0.22
CA ALA A 92 -1.12 5.65 0.36
C ALA A 92 -1.56 4.65 -0.69
N GLY A 93 -2.50 3.79 -0.30
CA GLY A 93 -3.23 2.89 -1.18
C GLY A 93 -4.72 2.97 -0.92
N VAL A 94 -5.52 2.88 -1.99
CA VAL A 94 -6.98 2.72 -1.89
C VAL A 94 -7.31 1.29 -2.28
N PHE A 95 -8.05 0.62 -1.39
CA PHE A 95 -8.35 -0.80 -1.47
C PHE A 95 -9.87 -1.00 -1.50
N GLY A 96 -10.33 -1.83 -2.42
CA GLY A 96 -11.70 -2.31 -2.51
C GLY A 96 -11.86 -3.60 -1.71
N LEU A 97 -12.80 -3.65 -0.78
CA LEU A 97 -13.12 -4.85 0.01
C LEU A 97 -14.62 -5.13 -0.09
N VAL A 98 -14.99 -6.29 -0.64
CA VAL A 98 -16.39 -6.70 -0.84
C VAL A 98 -16.60 -8.09 -0.27
N GLY A 99 -17.71 -8.31 0.42
CA GLY A 99 -18.12 -9.64 0.88
C GLY A 99 -17.22 -10.27 1.95
N LEU A 100 -16.42 -9.48 2.66
CA LEU A 100 -15.55 -9.92 3.75
C LEU A 100 -16.18 -9.63 5.11
N GLU A 101 -15.97 -10.52 6.08
CA GLU A 101 -16.39 -10.29 7.45
C GLU A 101 -15.57 -9.15 8.09
N PRO A 102 -16.15 -8.36 9.02
CA PRO A 102 -15.47 -7.20 9.62
C PRO A 102 -14.09 -7.52 10.18
N GLN A 103 -13.93 -8.66 10.86
CA GLN A 103 -12.65 -9.08 11.42
C GLN A 103 -11.60 -9.38 10.34
N ALA A 104 -12.00 -9.91 9.18
CA ALA A 104 -11.09 -10.16 8.07
C ALA A 104 -10.65 -8.85 7.40
N ILE A 105 -11.56 -7.87 7.32
CA ILE A 105 -11.25 -6.51 6.83
C ILE A 105 -10.19 -5.87 7.72
N ASP A 106 -10.37 -5.87 9.04
CA ASP A 106 -9.41 -5.27 9.97
C ASP A 106 -8.01 -5.89 9.87
N VAL A 107 -7.93 -7.21 9.72
CA VAL A 107 -6.64 -7.92 9.54
C VAL A 107 -5.98 -7.54 8.21
N LEU A 108 -6.75 -7.46 7.12
CA LEU A 108 -6.21 -7.06 5.82
C LEU A 108 -5.68 -5.63 5.84
N LEU A 109 -6.46 -4.70 6.38
CA LEU A 109 -6.08 -3.29 6.50
C LEU A 109 -4.87 -3.10 7.42
N GLY A 110 -4.76 -3.90 8.49
CA GLY A 110 -3.67 -3.82 9.47
C GLY A 110 -2.37 -4.53 9.09
N THR A 111 -2.39 -5.46 8.12
CA THR A 111 -1.21 -6.30 7.83
C THR A 111 -0.83 -6.44 6.36
N GLN A 112 -1.80 -6.44 5.44
CA GLN A 112 -1.54 -6.68 4.02
C GLN A 112 -1.54 -5.41 3.17
N CYS A 113 -2.25 -4.38 3.62
CA CYS A 113 -2.37 -3.11 2.92
C CYS A 113 -1.18 -2.14 3.12
N PRO A 114 -0.57 -2.03 4.31
CA PRO A 114 0.62 -1.20 4.52
C PRO A 114 1.84 -1.74 3.77
#